data_AF-A0A269Z0C7-F1
#
_entry.id   AF-A0A269Z0C7-F1
#
_cell.length_a   1.000
_cell.length_b   1.000
_cell.length_c   1.000
_cell.angle_alpha   90.00
_cell.angle_beta   90.00
_cell.angle_gamma   90.00
#
_symmetry.space_group_name_H-M   'P 1'
#
loop_
_entity.id
_entity.type
_entity.pdbx_description
1 polymer ?
#
loop_
_entity_poly.entity_id
_entity_poly.type
_entity_poly.pdbx_seq_one_letter_code
_entity_poly.pdbx_strand_id
1 'polypeptide(L)' 'IFECQTPIISAVGHETDFTLSDFVADVRAATPTQAAVMATPDQYELLQQIKQYQFTLTRHIKQYVEQHKKHLEHLAS' A
#
# COMPACT_ATOMS: atom_id res chain seq x y z
N ILE A 1 25.86 4.54 -0.25
CA ILE A 1 24.95 4.20 -1.37
C ILE A 1 25.24 2.80 -1.89
N PHE A 2 26.46 2.50 -2.34
CA PHE A 2 26.83 1.18 -2.88
C PHE A 2 26.45 -0.04 -2.02
N GLU A 3 26.59 0.01 -0.70
CA GLU A 3 26.27 -1.11 0.20
C GLU A 3 24.83 -1.08 0.74
N CYS A 4 23.99 -0.16 0.27
CA CYS A 4 22.64 0.02 0.80
C CYS A 4 21.70 -1.08 0.28
N GLN A 5 20.95 -1.72 1.17
CA GLN A 5 19.94 -2.71 0.80
C GLN A 5 18.53 -2.13 0.69
N THR A 6 18.31 -0.94 1.24
CA THR A 6 17.05 -0.20 1.09
C THR A 6 17.11 0.70 -0.13
N PRO A 7 16.02 0.82 -0.92
CA PRO A 7 15.97 1.74 -2.06
C PRO A 7 16.32 3.17 -1.67
N ILE A 8 17.06 3.87 -2.52
CA ILE A 8 17.56 5.23 -2.30
C ILE A 8 16.90 6.19 -3.29
N ILE A 9 16.37 7.30 -2.76
CA ILE A 9 15.88 8.43 -3.54
C ILE A 9 16.80 9.63 -3.31
N SER A 10 17.44 10.14 -4.38
CA SER A 10 18.16 11.42 -4.32
C SER A 10 17.16 12.57 -4.39
N ALA A 11 17.25 13.53 -3.46
CA ALA A 11 16.27 14.62 -3.33
C ALA A 11 16.92 16.00 -3.14
N VAL A 12 18.11 16.20 -3.73
CA VAL A 12 19.02 17.30 -3.38
C VAL A 12 18.62 18.65 -3.99
N GLY A 13 17.81 18.73 -5.05
CA GLY A 13 17.28 20.02 -5.52
C GLY A 13 16.96 20.15 -7.02
N HIS A 14 16.83 21.41 -7.45
CA HIS A 14 16.34 21.85 -8.77
C HIS A 14 17.21 21.36 -9.94
N GLU A 15 16.68 21.42 -11.17
CA GLU A 15 17.27 20.80 -12.37
C GLU A 15 18.75 21.10 -12.66
N THR A 16 19.33 22.15 -12.07
CA THR A 16 20.72 22.58 -12.30
C THR A 16 21.73 22.03 -11.29
N ASP A 17 21.31 21.53 -10.13
CA ASP A 17 22.20 21.03 -9.08
C ASP A 17 22.27 19.50 -9.14
N PHE A 18 23.42 18.97 -9.59
CA PHE A 18 23.69 17.53 -9.63
C PHE A 18 24.78 17.15 -8.64
N THR A 19 24.60 16.03 -7.95
CA THR A 19 25.54 15.43 -7.03
C THR A 19 25.87 14.01 -7.44
N LEU A 20 26.98 13.46 -6.91
CA LEU A 20 27.31 12.05 -7.13
C LEU A 20 26.18 11.11 -6.69
N SER A 21 25.41 11.50 -5.65
CA SER A 21 24.27 10.74 -5.14
C SER A 21 23.18 10.55 -6.19
N ASP A 22 22.96 11.54 -7.07
CA ASP A 22 21.94 11.45 -8.14
C ASP A 22 22.26 10.37 -9.17
N PHE A 23 23.55 10.08 -9.39
CA PHE A 23 23.99 9.09 -10.38
C PHE A 23 24.00 7.66 -9.86
N VAL A 24 23.96 7.47 -8.53
CA VAL A 24 24.01 6.14 -7.90
C VAL A 24 22.75 5.79 -7.10
N ALA A 25 21.78 6.70 -7.00
CA ALA A 25 20.47 6.43 -6.41
C ALA A 25 19.54 5.69 -7.39
N ASP A 26 18.55 4.98 -6.86
CA ASP A 26 17.57 4.26 -7.67
C ASP A 26 16.62 5.22 -8.40
N VAL A 27 16.25 6.32 -7.73
CA VAL A 27 15.33 7.34 -8.26
C VAL A 27 15.81 8.74 -7.85
N ARG A 28 15.53 9.74 -8.70
CA ARG A 28 15.72 11.16 -8.39
C ARG A 28 14.38 11.87 -8.20
N ALA A 29 14.29 12.68 -7.16
CA ALA A 29 13.21 13.60 -6.88
C ALA A 29 13.76 15.04 -6.87
N ALA A 30 12.95 16.01 -7.32
CA ALA A 30 13.35 17.42 -7.36
C ALA A 30 13.37 18.07 -5.97
N THR A 31 12.63 17.53 -5.00
CA THR A 31 12.55 18.06 -3.63
C THR A 31 12.43 16.91 -2.60
N PRO A 32 12.85 17.12 -1.35
CA PRO A 32 12.64 16.15 -0.27
C PRO A 32 11.16 15.79 -0.08
N THR A 33 10.24 16.74 -0.27
CA THR A 33 8.79 16.49 -0.22
C THR A 33 8.34 15.53 -1.31
N GLN A 34 8.82 15.71 -2.54
CA GLN A 34 8.50 14.80 -3.64
C GLN A 34 9.07 13.39 -3.37
N ALA A 35 10.29 13.30 -2.82
CA ALA A 35 10.86 12.01 -2.42
C ALA A 35 10.00 11.32 -1.35
N ALA A 36 9.50 12.06 -0.36
CA ALA A 36 8.59 11.52 0.65
C ALA A 36 7.30 11.00 0.02
N VAL A 37 6.67 11.76 -0.88
CA VAL A 37 5.47 11.30 -1.60
C VAL A 37 5.74 10.03 -2.41
N MET A 38 6.89 9.92 -3.08
CA MET A 38 7.28 8.70 -3.82
C MET A 38 7.54 7.50 -2.90
N ALA A 39 8.06 7.74 -1.69
CA ALA A 39 8.39 6.70 -0.73
C ALA A 39 7.19 6.19 0.08
N THR A 40 6.05 6.91 0.04
CA THR A 40 4.87 6.59 0.84
C THR A 40 3.68 6.18 -0.03
N PRO A 41 2.89 5.16 0.38
CA PRO A 41 1.64 4.83 -0.30
C PRO A 41 0.60 5.94 -0.18
N ASP A 42 -0.33 6.01 -1.13
CA ASP A 42 -1.45 6.95 -1.09
C ASP A 42 -2.46 6.57 0.00
N GLN A 43 -2.82 7.55 0.84
CA GLN A 43 -3.73 7.34 1.96
C GLN A 43 -5.14 6.93 1.51
N TYR A 44 -5.66 7.53 0.43
CA TYR A 44 -6.99 7.24 -0.06
C TYR A 44 -7.07 5.83 -0.65
N GLU A 45 -6.04 5.40 -1.37
CA GLU A 45 -5.92 4.04 -1.87
C GLU A 45 -5.96 3.02 -0.71
N LEU A 46 -5.15 3.24 0.33
CA LEU A 46 -5.14 2.37 1.52
C LEU A 46 -6.52 2.32 2.20
N LEU A 47 -7.20 3.46 2.34
CA LEU A 47 -8.54 3.51 2.91
C LEU A 47 -9.57 2.76 2.05
N GLN A 48 -9.44 2.82 0.71
CA GLN A 48 -10.29 2.06 -0.20
C GLN A 48 -10.05 0.54 -0.06
N GLN A 49 -8.79 0.11 0.04
CA GLN A 49 -8.46 -1.30 0.27
C GLN A 49 -9.05 -1.82 1.58
N ILE A 50 -8.93 -1.05 2.67
CA ILE A 50 -9.52 -1.41 3.98
C ILE A 50 -11.04 -1.57 3.86
N LYS A 51 -11.72 -0.62 3.22
CA LYS A 51 -13.19 -0.69 3.01
C LYS A 51 -13.57 -1.93 2.20
N GLN A 52 -12.79 -2.26 1.17
CA GLN A 52 -13.03 -3.45 0.36
C GLN A 52 -12.87 -4.74 1.19
N TYR A 53 -11.85 -4.83 2.04
CA TYR A 53 -11.66 -5.96 2.94
C TYR A 53 -12.82 -6.10 3.94
N GLN A 54 -13.27 -4.99 4.53
CA GLN A 54 -14.42 -4.98 5.43
C GLN A 54 -15.71 -5.48 4.74
N PHE A 55 -15.96 -5.04 3.51
CA PHE A 55 -17.11 -5.49 2.72
C PHE A 55 -17.05 -7.00 2.44
N THR A 56 -15.91 -7.49 1.97
CA THR A 56 -15.70 -8.92 1.67
C THR A 56 -15.86 -9.78 2.93
N LEU A 57 -15.23 -9.39 4.04
CA LEU A 57 -15.35 -10.12 5.31
C LEU A 57 -16.79 -10.18 5.81
N THR A 58 -17.49 -9.04 5.80
CA THR A 58 -18.89 -8.97 6.23
C THR A 58 -19.78 -9.88 5.39
N ARG A 59 -19.56 -9.89 4.07
CA ARG A 59 -20.29 -10.77 3.14
C ARG A 59 -20.03 -12.24 3.46
N HIS A 60 -18.78 -12.64 3.64
CA HIS A 60 -18.42 -14.04 3.93
C HIS A 60 -19.01 -14.52 5.26
N ILE A 61 -18.94 -13.70 6.31
CA ILE A 61 -19.52 -14.03 7.62
C ILE A 61 -21.04 -14.23 7.50
N LYS A 62 -21.74 -13.33 6.80
CA LYS A 62 -23.19 -13.48 6.58
C LYS A 62 -23.51 -14.77 5.85
N GLN A 63 -22.80 -15.08 4.77
CA GLN A 63 -23.00 -16.31 4.01
C GLN A 63 -22.73 -17.56 4.86
N TYR A 64 -21.66 -17.55 5.64
CA TYR A 64 -21.30 -18.64 6.54
C TYR A 64 -22.41 -18.92 7.57
N VAL A 65 -22.90 -17.87 8.25
CA VAL A 65 -23.96 -17.97 9.25
C VAL A 65 -25.25 -18.50 8.62
N GLU A 66 -25.65 -17.97 7.46
CA GLU A 66 -26.87 -18.41 6.77
C GLU A 66 -26.79 -19.86 6.30
N GLN A 67 -25.61 -20.31 5.83
CA GLN A 67 -25.41 -21.70 5.45
C GLN A 67 -25.53 -22.65 6.66
N HIS A 68 -24.98 -22.26 7.82
CA HIS A 68 -25.06 -23.07 9.03
C HIS A 68 -26.48 -23.14 9.60
N LYS A 69 -27.24 -22.03 9.56
CA LYS A 69 -28.67 -22.04 9.95
C LYS A 69 -29.47 -23.01 9.10
N LYS A 70 -29.33 -22.95 7.77
CA LYS A 70 -30.01 -23.87 6.85
C LYS A 70 -29.65 -25.33 7.12
N HIS A 71 -28.40 -25.61 7.46
CA HIS A 71 -27.98 -26.97 7.79
C HIS A 71 -28.66 -27.48 9.07
N LEU A 72 -28.77 -26.64 10.11
CA LEU A 72 -29.47 -27.00 11.34
C LEU A 72 -30.97 -27.19 11.11
N GLU A 73 -31.61 -26.33 10.31
CA GLU A 73 -33.03 -26.48 9.94
C GLU A 73 -33.28 -27.79 9.19
N HIS A 74 -32.37 -28.18 8.29
CA HIS A 74 -32.51 -29.44 7.55
C HIS A 74 -32.36 -30.67 8.45
N LEU A 75 -31.46 -30.64 9.45
CA LEU A 75 -31.27 -31.74 10.41
C LEU A 75 -32.40 -31.84 11.45
N ALA A 76 -33.11 -30.75 11.70
CA ALA A 76 -34.23 -30.70 12.63
C ALA A 76 -35.58 -31.11 12.00
N SER A 77 -35.63 -31.24 10.66
CA SER A 77 -36.79 -31.75 9.91
C SER A 77 -36.70 -33.24 9.68
#